data_AF-A0A3B9SY12-F1
#
_entry.id   AF-A0A3B9SY12-F1
#
_cell.length_a   1.000
_cell.length_b   1.000
_cell.length_c   1.000
_cell.angle_alpha   90.00
_cell.angle_beta   90.00
_cell.angle_gamma   90.00
#
_symmetry.space_group_name_H-M   'P 1'
#
loop_
_entity.id
_entity.type
_entity.pdbx_description
1 polymer ?
#
loop_
_entity_poly.entity_id
_entity_poly.type
_entity_poly.pdbx_seq_one_letter_code
_entity_poly.pdbx_strand_id
1 'polypeptide(L)'
;MKKMNMNMTTAVLAAMLAVTMTGCGMNQNADTAAEKPAVTSSDSVNAEESTEAVSVNQDAHDTAAVMELSQKTVSEEQESELFTERDLAQTADLSDAQRITVTDGKIIDITDEGVYVISGTAKNCTIRINADDAAKIQLVLDGVSITNDDFPAIYVISADKVFVTTTNSENTLTVSGQFTADGDTNTDAVIFSKDDLVLNGTGTLHITANYGNGITCKDDLKITGGTYNITTALDSFEANDSISVYDGTFNIKTDKDGFHCENDEAEGTITILGGTYTITGGSDGMQACALLQIDGGTMDITAAEGLEATYVRINDGNINISASDDGINAAASANAYETAVEINGGNLNVAVGQGDTDAIDSNGSVYVNGGTINITAQMSAFDYDAKAEFNGGTIIINGQEVSEIPQSMMGGGMHGGMGGMRGSMNGETDEMQGGMRNGKSGMNDGMRGGKQGSARSYMNGSQESSTIPISGDGGVL
;
A
#
# COMPACT_ATOMS: atom_id res chain seq x y z
N MET A 1 -58.13 -35.13 -8.73
CA MET A 1 -58.13 -34.79 -7.29
C MET A 1 -56.88 -33.92 -7.09
N LYS A 2 -56.91 -32.63 -6.69
CA LYS A 2 -56.98 -32.12 -5.28
C LYS A 2 -56.14 -33.03 -4.35
N LYS A 3 -55.12 -32.64 -3.56
CA LYS A 3 -54.58 -31.37 -2.97
C LYS A 3 -53.08 -31.67 -2.60
N MET A 4 -52.16 -30.78 -2.16
CA MET A 4 -52.07 -29.32 -1.89
C MET A 4 -50.58 -28.89 -1.85
N ASN A 5 -50.27 -27.59 -1.76
CA ASN A 5 -48.96 -27.07 -1.35
C ASN A 5 -48.73 -27.23 0.16
N MET A 6 -47.46 -27.22 0.61
CA MET A 6 -47.09 -26.51 1.84
C MET A 6 -45.61 -26.09 1.83
N ASN A 7 -45.34 -24.78 1.91
CA ASN A 7 -44.03 -24.25 2.28
C ASN A 7 -43.87 -24.38 3.80
N MET A 8 -42.63 -24.55 4.29
CA MET A 8 -42.36 -24.29 5.71
C MET A 8 -40.99 -23.61 5.88
N THR A 9 -41.06 -22.32 6.21
CA THR A 9 -39.94 -21.50 6.67
C THR A 9 -39.41 -22.04 8.00
N THR A 10 -38.11 -21.94 8.26
CA THR A 10 -37.58 -22.06 9.63
C THR A 10 -36.47 -21.05 9.81
N ALA A 11 -36.71 -20.08 10.69
CA ALA A 11 -35.70 -19.14 11.15
C ALA A 11 -34.90 -19.79 12.29
N VAL A 12 -33.60 -19.52 12.35
CA VAL A 12 -32.76 -19.83 13.52
C VAL A 12 -32.22 -18.51 14.07
N LEU A 13 -32.32 -18.35 15.39
CA LEU A 13 -31.95 -17.15 16.13
C LEU A 13 -31.20 -17.58 17.40
N ALA A 14 -30.18 -16.80 17.77
CA ALA A 14 -29.35 -16.94 18.98
C ALA A 14 -28.38 -18.16 18.97
N ALA A 15 -27.25 -18.12 19.69
CA ALA A 15 -26.88 -17.19 20.76
C ALA A 15 -25.39 -16.81 20.76
N MET A 16 -25.08 -15.65 21.35
CA MET A 16 -23.74 -15.29 21.80
C MET A 16 -23.29 -16.24 22.93
N LEU A 17 -22.00 -16.57 22.98
CA LEU A 17 -21.39 -17.15 24.17
C LEU A 17 -20.05 -16.46 24.46
N ALA A 18 -20.03 -15.61 25.49
CA ALA A 18 -18.79 -15.11 26.07
C ALA A 18 -18.25 -16.15 27.07
N VAL A 19 -16.94 -16.40 27.04
CA VAL A 19 -16.26 -17.26 28.01
C VAL A 19 -15.33 -16.39 28.87
N THR A 20 -15.67 -16.24 30.14
CA THR A 20 -14.82 -15.61 31.16
C THR A 20 -14.21 -16.66 32.09
N MET A 21 -13.16 -16.23 32.80
CA MET A 21 -12.17 -17.06 33.48
C MET A 21 -12.67 -18.02 34.57
N THR A 22 -11.85 -19.04 34.86
CA THR A 22 -11.73 -19.75 36.15
C THR A 22 -10.26 -20.20 36.26
N GLY A 23 -9.55 -20.13 37.40
CA GLY A 23 -9.96 -19.73 38.75
C GLY A 23 -9.50 -20.74 39.81
N CYS A 24 -8.20 -20.82 40.07
CA CYS A 24 -7.55 -21.58 41.15
C CYS A 24 -6.24 -20.84 41.52
N GLY A 25 -5.80 -20.69 42.77
CA GLY A 25 -6.38 -21.01 44.07
C GLY A 25 -5.55 -20.31 45.17
N MET A 26 -6.14 -20.03 46.32
CA MET A 26 -5.54 -19.17 47.36
C MET A 26 -4.35 -19.81 48.09
N ASN A 27 -3.38 -18.99 48.50
CA ASN A 27 -2.90 -19.04 49.88
C ASN A 27 -2.42 -17.65 50.37
N GLN A 28 -2.74 -17.29 51.61
CA GLN A 28 -2.36 -16.01 52.23
C GLN A 28 -1.23 -16.23 53.24
N ASN A 29 -0.29 -15.29 53.36
CA ASN A 29 0.03 -14.73 54.68
C ASN A 29 0.82 -13.41 54.65
N ALA A 30 0.69 -12.67 55.75
CA ALA A 30 1.03 -11.27 55.96
C ALA A 30 2.53 -10.90 55.90
N ASP A 31 2.81 -9.79 55.21
CA ASP A 31 3.33 -8.53 55.76
C ASP A 31 4.20 -8.58 57.04
N THR A 32 5.47 -8.19 56.93
CA THR A 32 6.09 -7.21 57.86
C THR A 32 7.29 -6.51 57.21
N ALA A 33 7.37 -5.18 57.33
CA ALA A 33 8.57 -4.41 56.97
C ALA A 33 9.57 -4.34 58.14
N ALA A 34 10.89 -4.21 57.84
CA ALA A 34 11.76 -3.11 58.33
C ALA A 34 13.28 -3.39 58.25
N GLU A 35 14.01 -2.28 58.00
CA GLU A 35 15.40 -1.95 58.39
C GLU A 35 16.64 -2.63 57.76
N LYS A 36 17.32 -1.78 56.97
CA LYS A 36 18.77 -1.72 56.71
C LYS A 36 19.52 -1.33 58.01
N PRO A 37 20.77 -1.79 58.21
CA PRO A 37 21.88 -0.82 58.21
C PRO A 37 23.08 -1.28 57.36
N ALA A 38 23.88 -0.30 56.91
CA ALA A 38 25.14 -0.55 56.21
C ALA A 38 26.34 -0.22 57.12
N VAL A 39 27.47 -0.91 56.95
CA VAL A 39 28.79 -0.51 57.47
C VAL A 39 29.87 -0.82 56.44
N THR A 40 30.81 0.12 56.28
CA THR A 40 31.97 0.10 55.38
C THR A 40 33.29 -0.05 56.14
N SER A 41 34.26 -0.77 55.58
CA SER A 41 35.74 -0.65 55.76
C SER A 41 36.41 -1.73 54.88
N SER A 42 37.19 -1.39 53.84
CA SER A 42 38.62 -1.03 53.84
C SER A 42 39.56 -2.10 54.39
N ASP A 43 40.45 -2.68 53.56
CA ASP A 43 41.82 -2.15 53.44
C ASP A 43 42.65 -2.74 52.25
N SER A 44 43.78 -2.08 52.00
CA SER A 44 44.84 -2.26 50.98
C SER A 44 45.50 -3.65 50.79
N VAL A 45 46.11 -3.87 49.59
CA VAL A 45 47.59 -4.00 49.39
C VAL A 45 47.98 -3.85 47.90
N ASN A 46 49.27 -3.97 47.56
CA ASN A 46 50.01 -3.22 46.53
C ASN A 46 50.81 -4.11 45.52
N ALA A 47 51.32 -3.48 44.45
CA ALA A 47 52.45 -3.86 43.57
C ALA A 47 52.22 -4.74 42.31
N GLU A 48 52.23 -4.04 41.16
CA GLU A 48 53.13 -4.18 39.97
C GLU A 48 53.26 -5.50 39.16
N GLU A 49 52.89 -5.35 37.87
CA GLU A 49 53.65 -5.69 36.65
C GLU A 49 54.04 -7.15 36.33
N SER A 50 53.33 -7.76 35.36
CA SER A 50 53.95 -8.25 34.10
C SER A 50 52.95 -8.81 33.08
N THR A 51 53.40 -8.75 31.83
CA THR A 51 52.81 -9.08 30.52
C THR A 51 52.09 -10.42 30.31
N GLU A 52 51.10 -10.34 29.41
CA GLU A 52 50.62 -11.33 28.43
C GLU A 52 49.75 -12.55 28.84
N ALA A 53 48.62 -12.63 28.12
CA ALA A 53 47.78 -13.79 27.77
C ALA A 53 47.18 -14.65 28.90
N VAL A 54 45.84 -14.75 28.91
CA VAL A 54 45.07 -16.00 28.66
C VAL A 54 43.55 -15.73 28.73
N SER A 55 42.80 -16.47 27.91
CA SER A 55 41.33 -16.62 27.81
C SER A 55 40.43 -15.85 28.79
N VAL A 56 39.51 -15.04 28.25
CA VAL A 56 38.31 -14.59 28.97
C VAL A 56 37.32 -15.77 29.02
N ASN A 57 36.84 -16.09 30.22
CA ASN A 57 35.81 -17.09 30.43
C ASN A 57 34.46 -16.65 29.83
N GLN A 58 33.72 -17.62 29.35
CA GLN A 58 32.35 -17.48 28.90
C GLN A 58 31.40 -17.39 30.10
N ASP A 59 30.67 -16.28 30.22
CA ASP A 59 29.37 -16.21 30.91
C ASP A 59 28.54 -15.14 30.20
N ALA A 60 27.27 -15.46 29.93
CA ALA A 60 26.41 -14.68 29.04
C ALA A 60 25.26 -14.02 29.82
N HIS A 61 24.84 -12.83 29.37
CA HIS A 61 23.41 -12.57 29.11
C HIS A 61 23.21 -11.27 28.29
N ASP A 62 22.28 -11.34 27.34
CA ASP A 62 21.56 -10.28 26.64
C ASP A 62 22.25 -8.92 26.38
N THR A 63 22.66 -8.74 25.13
CA THR A 63 22.14 -7.60 24.34
C THR A 63 21.87 -8.12 22.94
N ALA A 64 20.67 -7.84 22.41
CA ALA A 64 20.21 -8.38 21.13
C ALA A 64 21.13 -7.97 19.97
N ALA A 65 21.21 -8.83 18.96
CA ALA A 65 21.97 -8.56 17.76
C ALA A 65 21.33 -7.43 16.95
N VAL A 66 21.85 -6.21 17.12
CA VAL A 66 21.74 -5.17 16.09
C VAL A 66 22.58 -5.69 14.91
N MET A 67 21.92 -6.20 13.88
CA MET A 67 22.60 -6.58 12.64
C MET A 67 23.14 -5.31 11.99
N GLU A 68 24.46 -5.23 11.77
CA GLU A 68 25.03 -4.26 10.84
C GLU A 68 24.51 -4.58 9.43
N LEU A 69 23.42 -3.93 9.04
CA LEU A 69 23.06 -3.76 7.63
C LEU A 69 23.96 -2.68 7.03
N SER A 70 25.21 -3.07 6.76
CA SER A 70 26.19 -2.19 6.13
C SER A 70 25.75 -1.84 4.71
N GLN A 71 25.75 -0.54 4.39
CA GLN A 71 25.60 0.05 3.05
C GLN A 71 25.96 -0.91 1.91
N LYS A 72 24.93 -1.45 1.24
CA LYS A 72 25.09 -2.32 0.09
C LYS A 72 23.97 -2.05 -0.91
N THR A 73 24.30 -1.25 -1.92
CA THR A 73 23.63 -1.32 -3.24
C THR A 73 23.54 -2.80 -3.61
N VAL A 74 22.36 -3.26 -4.02
CA VAL A 74 22.08 -4.68 -4.35
C VAL A 74 23.24 -5.24 -5.17
N SER A 75 23.96 -6.20 -4.60
CA SER A 75 25.03 -6.88 -5.37
C SER A 75 24.40 -7.82 -6.40
N GLU A 76 25.16 -8.13 -7.46
CA GLU A 76 24.82 -9.17 -8.45
C GLU A 76 24.30 -10.48 -7.81
N GLU A 77 24.83 -10.85 -6.63
CA GLU A 77 24.37 -11.99 -5.83
C GLU A 77 22.90 -11.87 -5.38
N GLN A 78 22.48 -10.69 -4.89
CA GLN A 78 21.12 -10.42 -4.40
C GLN A 78 20.13 -10.21 -5.57
N GLU A 79 20.57 -9.61 -6.69
CA GLU A 79 19.74 -9.59 -7.91
C GLU A 79 19.42 -11.03 -8.39
N SER A 80 20.40 -11.94 -8.28
CA SER A 80 20.24 -13.35 -8.66
C SER A 80 19.41 -14.19 -7.68
N GLU A 81 19.19 -13.70 -6.46
CA GLU A 81 18.24 -14.27 -5.50
C GLU A 81 16.79 -13.82 -5.82
N LEU A 82 16.61 -12.58 -6.28
CA LEU A 82 15.29 -12.03 -6.65
C LEU A 82 14.81 -12.53 -8.02
N PHE A 83 15.67 -12.60 -9.03
CA PHE A 83 15.29 -12.92 -10.42
C PHE A 83 16.12 -14.03 -11.05
N THR A 84 15.45 -15.01 -11.66
CA THR A 84 16.10 -16.04 -12.47
C THR A 84 16.37 -15.55 -13.90
N GLU A 85 17.28 -16.22 -14.62
CA GLU A 85 17.52 -15.96 -16.06
C GLU A 85 16.23 -16.05 -16.91
N ARG A 86 15.24 -16.86 -16.50
CA ARG A 86 13.96 -17.00 -17.21
C ARG A 86 13.02 -15.83 -16.92
N ASP A 87 13.09 -15.24 -15.73
CA ASP A 87 12.26 -14.08 -15.36
C ASP A 87 12.71 -12.84 -16.15
N LEU A 88 14.03 -12.65 -16.25
CA LEU A 88 14.68 -11.56 -17.00
C LEU A 88 14.56 -11.69 -18.53
N ALA A 89 14.10 -12.83 -19.06
CA ALA A 89 14.00 -13.09 -20.49
C ALA A 89 12.82 -12.33 -21.14
N GLN A 90 13.10 -11.15 -21.70
CA GLN A 90 12.10 -10.26 -22.35
C GLN A 90 11.49 -10.80 -23.66
N THR A 91 11.79 -12.04 -24.05
CA THR A 91 11.21 -12.73 -25.21
C THR A 91 11.10 -14.22 -24.96
N ALA A 92 9.98 -14.83 -25.33
CA ALA A 92 9.78 -16.27 -25.27
C ALA A 92 10.45 -17.03 -26.44
N ASP A 93 10.84 -18.29 -26.24
CA ASP A 93 11.06 -19.21 -27.36
C ASP A 93 9.71 -19.66 -27.91
N LEU A 94 9.54 -19.54 -29.23
CA LEU A 94 8.29 -19.81 -29.95
C LEU A 94 8.36 -21.07 -30.85
N SER A 95 9.44 -21.84 -30.72
CA SER A 95 9.69 -23.09 -31.48
C SER A 95 8.51 -24.07 -31.41
N ASP A 96 8.09 -24.40 -30.19
CA ASP A 96 7.00 -25.35 -29.89
C ASP A 96 5.72 -24.66 -29.39
N ALA A 97 5.63 -23.34 -29.52
CA ALA A 97 4.53 -22.55 -28.96
C ALA A 97 3.18 -22.82 -29.65
N GLN A 98 2.17 -23.13 -28.83
CA GLN A 98 0.78 -23.25 -29.27
C GLN A 98 0.22 -21.86 -29.58
N ARG A 99 -0.62 -21.74 -30.61
CA ARG A 99 -1.21 -20.46 -31.04
C ARG A 99 -2.71 -20.47 -30.80
N ILE A 100 -3.18 -19.51 -30.02
CA ILE A 100 -4.57 -19.36 -29.61
C ILE A 100 -5.06 -17.98 -30.07
N THR A 101 -6.25 -17.96 -30.67
CA THR A 101 -6.97 -16.72 -30.98
C THR A 101 -8.18 -16.65 -30.06
N VAL A 102 -8.32 -15.55 -29.32
CA VAL A 102 -9.45 -15.36 -28.40
C VAL A 102 -10.79 -15.31 -29.15
N THR A 103 -11.89 -15.67 -28.49
CA THR A 103 -13.22 -15.75 -29.13
C THR A 103 -14.31 -15.41 -28.11
N ASP A 104 -15.35 -14.69 -28.55
CA ASP A 104 -16.45 -14.26 -27.69
C ASP A 104 -17.10 -15.40 -26.89
N GLY A 105 -17.34 -15.17 -25.60
CA GLY A 105 -18.06 -16.08 -24.71
C GLY A 105 -17.32 -17.39 -24.42
N LYS A 106 -15.98 -17.41 -24.46
CA LYS A 106 -15.16 -18.60 -24.27
C LYS A 106 -14.27 -18.53 -23.03
N ILE A 107 -14.32 -19.59 -22.24
CA ILE A 107 -13.20 -19.95 -21.37
C ILE A 107 -12.24 -20.79 -22.21
N ILE A 108 -10.97 -20.40 -22.20
CA ILE A 108 -9.85 -21.07 -22.87
C ILE A 108 -9.04 -21.73 -21.75
N ASP A 109 -9.17 -23.05 -21.62
CA ASP A 109 -8.47 -23.82 -20.60
C ASP A 109 -7.05 -24.18 -21.05
N ILE A 110 -6.06 -23.86 -20.22
CA ILE A 110 -4.67 -24.26 -20.32
C ILE A 110 -4.35 -25.12 -19.10
N THR A 111 -3.99 -26.39 -19.33
CA THR A 111 -3.82 -27.41 -18.28
C THR A 111 -2.48 -28.14 -18.32
N ASP A 112 -1.67 -27.90 -19.36
CA ASP A 112 -0.38 -28.56 -19.59
C ASP A 112 0.74 -27.52 -19.59
N GLU A 113 1.96 -27.88 -19.17
CA GLU A 113 3.12 -27.00 -19.29
C GLU A 113 3.38 -26.63 -20.76
N GLY A 114 3.64 -25.34 -21.04
CA GLY A 114 4.02 -24.90 -22.38
C GLY A 114 4.03 -23.39 -22.59
N VAL A 115 4.33 -23.01 -23.84
CA VAL A 115 4.30 -21.63 -24.34
C VAL A 115 3.06 -21.45 -25.23
N TYR A 116 2.29 -20.39 -24.98
CA TYR A 116 1.00 -20.12 -25.61
C TYR A 116 0.95 -18.70 -26.15
N VAL A 117 1.02 -18.54 -27.47
CA VAL A 117 0.86 -17.24 -28.14
C VAL A 117 -0.63 -16.91 -28.23
N ILE A 118 -1.03 -15.82 -27.58
CA ILE A 118 -2.41 -15.35 -27.45
C ILE A 118 -2.60 -14.12 -28.34
N SER A 119 -3.65 -14.12 -29.17
CA SER A 119 -3.90 -13.07 -30.16
C SER A 119 -5.39 -12.81 -30.41
N GLY A 120 -5.72 -11.68 -31.04
CA GLY A 120 -7.07 -11.38 -31.54
C GLY A 120 -7.94 -10.60 -30.55
N THR A 121 -9.23 -10.41 -30.88
CA THR A 121 -10.15 -9.59 -30.08
C THR A 121 -11.38 -10.40 -29.66
N ALA A 122 -11.77 -10.32 -28.38
CA ALA A 122 -12.94 -11.03 -27.86
C ALA A 122 -13.64 -10.28 -26.70
N LYS A 123 -14.91 -10.63 -26.49
CA LYS A 123 -15.71 -10.24 -25.32
C LYS A 123 -16.10 -11.42 -24.45
N ASN A 124 -16.12 -11.24 -23.14
CA ASN A 124 -16.45 -12.29 -22.18
C ASN A 124 -15.64 -13.57 -22.47
N CYS A 125 -14.33 -13.40 -22.59
CA CYS A 125 -13.36 -14.44 -22.85
C CYS A 125 -12.36 -14.47 -21.70
N THR A 126 -12.09 -15.64 -21.14
CA THR A 126 -11.13 -15.82 -20.04
C THR A 126 -10.13 -16.88 -20.43
N ILE A 127 -8.85 -16.55 -20.31
CA ILE A 127 -7.75 -17.52 -20.40
C ILE A 127 -7.56 -18.06 -18.99
N ARG A 128 -7.94 -19.33 -18.78
CA ARG A 128 -7.91 -19.98 -17.47
C ARG A 128 -6.76 -20.98 -17.43
N ILE A 129 -5.85 -20.80 -16.48
CA ILE A 129 -4.75 -21.73 -16.24
C ILE A 129 -5.11 -22.56 -15.01
N ASN A 130 -5.11 -23.88 -15.18
CA ASN A 130 -5.33 -24.85 -14.10
C ASN A 130 -4.50 -26.09 -14.44
N ALA A 131 -3.20 -25.97 -14.23
CA ALA A 131 -2.19 -26.97 -14.57
C ALA A 131 -1.78 -27.78 -13.33
N ASP A 132 -0.70 -28.55 -13.48
CA ASP A 132 0.01 -29.22 -12.37
C ASP A 132 0.77 -28.19 -11.53
N ASP A 133 0.92 -28.44 -10.23
CA ASP A 133 1.57 -27.50 -9.28
C ASP A 133 3.08 -27.34 -9.50
N ALA A 134 3.69 -28.19 -10.35
CA ALA A 134 5.06 -28.03 -10.83
C ALA A 134 5.20 -27.39 -12.23
N ALA A 135 4.09 -26.99 -12.88
CA ALA A 135 4.09 -26.57 -14.29
C ALA A 135 4.42 -25.08 -14.50
N LYS A 136 5.29 -24.77 -15.47
CA LYS A 136 5.72 -23.39 -15.81
C LYS A 136 5.14 -22.87 -17.12
N ILE A 137 3.97 -22.22 -17.05
CA ILE A 137 3.22 -21.71 -18.20
C ILE A 137 3.77 -20.37 -18.68
N GLN A 138 3.89 -20.17 -20.00
CA GLN A 138 4.20 -18.86 -20.57
C GLN A 138 3.12 -18.41 -21.57
N LEU A 139 2.34 -17.40 -21.19
CA LEU A 139 1.44 -16.67 -22.08
C LEU A 139 2.23 -15.60 -22.82
N VAL A 140 2.21 -15.62 -24.14
CA VAL A 140 2.86 -14.63 -25.00
C VAL A 140 1.77 -13.78 -25.65
N LEU A 141 1.59 -12.55 -25.18
CA LEU A 141 0.54 -11.65 -25.62
C LEU A 141 0.98 -10.93 -26.90
N ASP A 142 0.33 -11.26 -28.02
CA ASP A 142 0.66 -10.78 -29.37
C ASP A 142 -0.55 -10.12 -30.03
N GLY A 143 -0.79 -8.86 -29.65
CA GLY A 143 -1.92 -8.07 -30.12
C GLY A 143 -3.28 -8.61 -29.64
N VAL A 144 -3.36 -9.06 -28.39
CA VAL A 144 -4.63 -9.52 -27.79
C VAL A 144 -5.45 -8.36 -27.24
N SER A 145 -6.76 -8.40 -27.44
CA SER A 145 -7.72 -7.47 -26.84
C SER A 145 -8.92 -8.23 -26.25
N ILE A 146 -9.08 -8.21 -24.92
CA ILE A 146 -10.18 -8.86 -24.20
C ILE A 146 -10.98 -7.79 -23.44
N THR A 147 -12.31 -7.84 -23.55
CA THR A 147 -13.21 -7.05 -22.70
C THR A 147 -14.27 -7.94 -22.05
N ASN A 148 -14.21 -8.10 -20.75
CA ASN A 148 -15.17 -8.88 -19.98
C ASN A 148 -16.13 -7.97 -19.20
N ASP A 149 -17.31 -8.49 -18.92
CA ASP A 149 -18.33 -7.82 -18.13
C ASP A 149 -18.03 -7.97 -16.63
N ASP A 150 -17.72 -9.17 -16.14
CA ASP A 150 -17.74 -9.49 -14.70
C ASP A 150 -16.71 -10.55 -14.21
N PHE A 151 -15.69 -10.88 -15.01
CA PHE A 151 -14.72 -11.94 -14.68
C PHE A 151 -13.32 -11.66 -15.28
N PRO A 152 -12.20 -12.08 -14.66
CA PRO A 152 -10.85 -11.82 -15.15
C PRO A 152 -10.64 -12.23 -16.63
N ALA A 153 -9.77 -11.49 -17.32
CA ALA A 153 -9.33 -11.82 -18.67
C ALA A 153 -8.29 -12.96 -18.66
N ILE A 154 -7.43 -12.98 -17.64
CA ILE A 154 -6.51 -14.06 -17.31
C ILE A 154 -6.79 -14.48 -15.87
N TYR A 155 -7.02 -15.78 -15.65
CA TYR A 155 -7.27 -16.35 -14.32
C TYR A 155 -6.40 -17.61 -14.12
N VAL A 156 -5.44 -17.54 -13.19
CA VAL A 156 -4.63 -18.69 -12.77
C VAL A 156 -5.23 -19.28 -11.49
N ILE A 157 -5.53 -20.58 -11.55
CA ILE A 157 -6.03 -21.38 -10.43
C ILE A 157 -4.92 -22.21 -9.79
N SER A 158 -4.01 -22.74 -10.61
CA SER A 158 -2.84 -23.50 -10.18
C SER A 158 -1.80 -23.61 -11.29
N ALA A 159 -0.54 -23.32 -10.95
CA ALA A 159 0.71 -23.58 -11.67
C ALA A 159 1.90 -23.36 -10.70
N ASP A 160 3.12 -23.78 -11.03
CA ASP A 160 4.33 -23.37 -10.26
C ASP A 160 4.64 -21.88 -10.50
N LYS A 161 4.44 -21.43 -11.75
CA LYS A 161 4.73 -20.06 -12.19
C LYS A 161 4.06 -19.76 -13.52
N VAL A 162 3.43 -18.59 -13.65
CA VAL A 162 2.90 -18.10 -14.92
C VAL A 162 3.65 -16.84 -15.38
N PHE A 163 4.28 -16.96 -16.55
CA PHE A 163 4.89 -15.84 -17.27
C PHE A 163 3.85 -15.20 -18.18
N VAL A 164 3.65 -13.89 -18.08
CA VAL A 164 2.86 -13.07 -19.02
C VAL A 164 3.82 -12.17 -19.78
N THR A 165 4.24 -12.63 -20.95
CA THR A 165 5.24 -11.98 -21.80
C THR A 165 4.57 -11.17 -22.91
N THR A 166 4.78 -9.86 -22.95
CA THR A 166 4.34 -9.03 -24.09
C THR A 166 5.31 -9.15 -25.27
N THR A 167 4.79 -9.41 -26.48
CA THR A 167 5.55 -9.09 -27.71
C THR A 167 5.66 -7.57 -27.85
N ASN A 168 6.36 -7.05 -28.88
CA ASN A 168 6.44 -5.61 -29.17
C ASN A 168 5.11 -5.02 -29.72
N SER A 169 3.98 -5.58 -29.30
CA SER A 169 2.62 -5.21 -29.67
C SER A 169 1.92 -4.43 -28.55
N GLU A 170 0.78 -3.85 -28.89
CA GLU A 170 -0.15 -3.27 -27.93
C GLU A 170 -1.20 -4.33 -27.56
N ASN A 171 -1.35 -4.62 -26.26
CA ASN A 171 -2.31 -5.58 -25.72
C ASN A 171 -3.29 -4.85 -24.80
N THR A 172 -4.57 -5.24 -24.78
CA THR A 172 -5.61 -4.57 -23.98
C THR A 172 -6.48 -5.57 -23.25
N LEU A 173 -6.49 -5.52 -21.92
CA LEU A 173 -7.36 -6.33 -21.08
C LEU A 173 -8.28 -5.40 -20.28
N THR A 174 -9.57 -5.70 -20.23
CA THR A 174 -10.56 -4.85 -19.55
C THR A 174 -11.62 -5.68 -18.85
N VAL A 175 -11.94 -5.33 -17.61
CA VAL A 175 -13.16 -5.78 -16.93
C VAL A 175 -14.01 -4.55 -16.60
N SER A 176 -15.21 -4.54 -17.18
CA SER A 176 -16.03 -3.32 -17.28
C SER A 176 -17.10 -3.17 -16.21
N GLY A 177 -17.46 -4.27 -15.54
CA GLY A 177 -18.44 -4.37 -14.46
C GLY A 177 -17.86 -4.94 -13.17
N GLN A 178 -18.73 -5.26 -12.23
CA GLN A 178 -18.38 -5.80 -10.92
C GLN A 178 -17.89 -7.25 -11.07
N PHE A 179 -16.78 -7.58 -10.42
CA PHE A 179 -16.22 -8.93 -10.44
C PHE A 179 -17.15 -9.94 -9.75
N THR A 180 -17.20 -11.15 -10.30
CA THR A 180 -17.91 -12.30 -9.75
C THR A 180 -16.92 -13.34 -9.23
N ALA A 181 -17.07 -13.74 -7.96
CA ALA A 181 -16.18 -14.68 -7.30
C ALA A 181 -16.30 -16.12 -7.83
N ASP A 182 -15.18 -16.84 -7.88
CA ASP A 182 -15.13 -18.28 -8.18
C ASP A 182 -15.09 -19.10 -6.88
N GLY A 183 -16.30 -19.45 -6.40
CA GLY A 183 -16.46 -20.12 -5.11
C GLY A 183 -16.05 -19.20 -3.95
N ASP A 184 -15.06 -19.63 -3.18
CA ASP A 184 -14.46 -18.84 -2.10
C ASP A 184 -13.33 -17.90 -2.60
N THR A 185 -13.00 -17.93 -3.90
CA THR A 185 -11.96 -17.08 -4.50
C THR A 185 -12.54 -15.74 -4.92
N ASN A 186 -12.11 -14.64 -4.29
CA ASN A 186 -12.44 -13.30 -4.76
C ASN A 186 -11.60 -12.97 -5.99
N THR A 187 -12.10 -13.28 -7.19
CA THR A 187 -11.42 -13.01 -8.46
C THR A 187 -11.64 -11.55 -8.89
N ASP A 188 -11.01 -10.63 -8.17
CA ASP A 188 -11.24 -9.17 -8.18
C ASP A 188 -10.32 -8.35 -9.10
N ALA A 189 -9.53 -9.01 -9.95
CA ALA A 189 -8.54 -8.38 -10.83
C ALA A 189 -8.70 -8.74 -12.32
N VAL A 190 -8.23 -7.89 -13.23
CA VAL A 190 -8.26 -8.16 -14.69
C VAL A 190 -7.32 -9.31 -15.05
N ILE A 191 -6.16 -9.38 -14.40
CA ILE A 191 -5.30 -10.56 -14.31
C ILE A 191 -5.33 -11.00 -12.84
N PHE A 192 -5.89 -12.17 -12.56
CA PHE A 192 -5.90 -12.74 -11.22
C PHE A 192 -5.11 -14.04 -11.19
N SER A 193 -4.19 -14.19 -10.23
CA SER A 193 -3.43 -15.41 -10.02
C SER A 193 -3.45 -15.84 -8.56
N LYS A 194 -3.59 -17.15 -8.35
CA LYS A 194 -3.38 -17.77 -7.04
C LYS A 194 -1.91 -18.02 -6.75
N ASP A 195 -1.13 -18.34 -7.79
CA ASP A 195 0.28 -18.67 -7.70
C ASP A 195 1.16 -17.57 -8.31
N ASP A 196 2.48 -17.73 -8.25
CA ASP A 196 3.49 -16.78 -8.76
C ASP A 196 3.22 -16.25 -10.18
N LEU A 197 3.36 -14.93 -10.33
CA LEU A 197 3.32 -14.23 -11.62
C LEU A 197 4.67 -13.62 -11.99
N VAL A 198 5.03 -13.73 -13.27
CA VAL A 198 6.14 -12.98 -13.87
C VAL A 198 5.60 -12.17 -15.05
N LEU A 199 5.68 -10.86 -14.99
CA LEU A 199 5.32 -9.95 -16.07
C LEU A 199 6.59 -9.45 -16.74
N ASN A 200 6.71 -9.68 -18.05
CA ASN A 200 7.88 -9.25 -18.81
C ASN A 200 7.52 -8.98 -20.29
N GLY A 201 8.52 -8.61 -21.08
CA GLY A 201 8.38 -8.40 -22.51
C GLY A 201 8.80 -7.01 -22.99
N THR A 202 8.45 -6.70 -24.23
CA THR A 202 8.98 -5.51 -24.93
C THR A 202 7.91 -4.57 -25.49
N GLY A 203 6.63 -4.87 -25.25
CA GLY A 203 5.52 -4.04 -25.70
C GLY A 203 4.67 -3.53 -24.54
N THR A 204 3.42 -3.26 -24.86
CA THR A 204 2.50 -2.53 -24.00
C THR A 204 1.34 -3.40 -23.56
N LEU A 205 0.97 -3.31 -22.29
CA LEU A 205 -0.23 -3.88 -21.71
C LEU A 205 -1.10 -2.77 -21.12
N HIS A 206 -2.24 -2.52 -21.77
CA HIS A 206 -3.31 -1.67 -21.24
C HIS A 206 -4.23 -2.50 -20.35
N ILE A 207 -4.46 -2.05 -19.13
CA ILE A 207 -5.40 -2.67 -18.18
C ILE A 207 -6.44 -1.64 -17.76
N THR A 208 -7.71 -2.06 -17.73
CA THR A 208 -8.79 -1.24 -17.17
C THR A 208 -9.72 -2.09 -16.31
N ALA A 209 -9.81 -1.76 -15.02
CA ALA A 209 -10.67 -2.42 -14.05
C ALA A 209 -11.62 -1.38 -13.43
N ASN A 210 -12.87 -1.33 -13.90
CA ASN A 210 -13.80 -0.28 -13.48
C ASN A 210 -14.26 -0.40 -12.01
N TYR A 211 -13.99 -1.54 -11.36
CA TYR A 211 -14.57 -1.92 -10.07
C TYR A 211 -13.67 -2.84 -9.22
N GLY A 212 -12.39 -2.96 -9.55
CA GLY A 212 -11.46 -3.86 -8.86
C GLY A 212 -10.02 -3.57 -9.23
N ASN A 213 -9.15 -4.56 -9.00
CA ASN A 213 -7.71 -4.47 -9.17
C ASN A 213 -7.28 -4.62 -10.64
N GLY A 214 -6.09 -4.13 -10.96
CA GLY A 214 -5.47 -4.33 -12.27
C GLY A 214 -4.93 -5.74 -12.40
N ILE A 215 -3.91 -6.03 -11.59
CA ILE A 215 -3.27 -7.34 -11.45
C ILE A 215 -3.26 -7.72 -9.98
N THR A 216 -3.70 -8.94 -9.67
CA THR A 216 -3.59 -9.55 -8.35
C THR A 216 -2.83 -10.87 -8.46
N CYS A 217 -1.79 -11.03 -7.65
CA CYS A 217 -1.14 -12.31 -7.37
C CYS A 217 -1.35 -12.63 -5.88
N LYS A 218 -1.58 -13.90 -5.52
CA LYS A 218 -1.70 -14.32 -4.12
C LYS A 218 -0.43 -14.96 -3.54
N ASP A 219 0.64 -15.01 -4.33
CA ASP A 219 2.02 -15.35 -3.94
C ASP A 219 2.98 -14.21 -4.44
N ASP A 220 4.12 -14.53 -5.07
CA ASP A 220 5.11 -13.56 -5.58
C ASP A 220 4.73 -12.97 -6.96
N LEU A 221 4.77 -11.64 -7.07
CA LEU A 221 4.70 -10.90 -8.33
C LEU A 221 6.07 -10.33 -8.74
N LYS A 222 6.58 -10.78 -9.88
CA LYS A 222 7.85 -10.27 -10.46
C LYS A 222 7.59 -9.51 -11.74
N ILE A 223 8.21 -8.34 -11.92
CA ILE A 223 8.09 -7.52 -13.13
C ILE A 223 9.49 -7.20 -13.64
N THR A 224 9.82 -7.59 -14.87
CA THR A 224 11.20 -7.45 -15.40
C THR A 224 11.33 -6.62 -16.68
N GLY A 225 10.22 -6.13 -17.21
CA GLY A 225 10.20 -5.24 -18.36
C GLY A 225 8.79 -5.04 -18.92
N GLY A 226 8.68 -4.29 -20.01
CA GLY A 226 7.40 -3.95 -20.65
C GLY A 226 6.85 -2.58 -20.23
N THR A 227 5.76 -2.16 -20.87
CA THR A 227 5.03 -0.92 -20.56
C THR A 227 3.62 -1.24 -20.07
N TYR A 228 3.26 -0.72 -18.90
CA TYR A 228 1.98 -0.96 -18.23
C TYR A 228 1.18 0.34 -18.17
N ASN A 229 0.02 0.36 -18.79
CA ASN A 229 -0.90 1.49 -18.82
C ASN A 229 -2.18 1.10 -18.10
N ILE A 230 -2.27 1.40 -16.80
CA ILE A 230 -3.28 0.82 -15.91
C ILE A 230 -4.26 1.90 -15.44
N THR A 231 -5.56 1.58 -15.45
CA THR A 231 -6.61 2.41 -14.84
C THR A 231 -7.55 1.54 -14.01
N THR A 232 -7.56 1.72 -12.69
CA THR A 232 -8.25 0.84 -11.74
C THR A 232 -9.08 1.61 -10.71
N ALA A 233 -10.12 0.97 -10.19
CA ALA A 233 -10.94 1.50 -9.10
C ALA A 233 -10.50 1.01 -7.70
N LEU A 234 -9.71 -0.06 -7.68
CA LEU A 234 -8.89 -0.50 -6.54
C LEU A 234 -7.43 -0.56 -7.04
N ASP A 235 -6.60 -1.44 -6.49
CA ASP A 235 -5.14 -1.40 -6.66
C ASP A 235 -4.68 -1.72 -8.08
N SER A 236 -3.64 -1.04 -8.55
CA SER A 236 -3.11 -1.29 -9.90
C SER A 236 -2.28 -2.58 -9.97
N PHE A 237 -1.42 -2.81 -8.98
CA PHE A 237 -0.74 -4.07 -8.74
C PHE A 237 -0.92 -4.46 -7.26
N GLU A 238 -1.47 -5.64 -7.01
CA GLU A 238 -1.61 -6.26 -5.69
C GLU A 238 -0.82 -7.58 -5.68
N ALA A 239 0.01 -7.79 -4.66
CA ALA A 239 0.53 -9.10 -4.29
C ALA A 239 0.19 -9.41 -2.83
N ASN A 240 0.13 -10.70 -2.48
CA ASN A 240 0.12 -11.08 -1.08
C ASN A 240 1.53 -10.95 -0.51
N ASP A 241 2.45 -11.76 -1.04
CA ASP A 241 3.78 -11.94 -0.44
C ASP A 241 4.78 -10.90 -0.92
N SER A 242 5.09 -10.80 -2.22
CA SER A 242 6.03 -9.77 -2.68
C SER A 242 5.73 -9.18 -4.07
N ILE A 243 6.19 -7.93 -4.27
CA ILE A 243 6.34 -7.31 -5.60
C ILE A 243 7.81 -6.98 -5.83
N SER A 244 8.46 -7.70 -6.75
CA SER A 244 9.85 -7.43 -7.15
C SER A 244 9.90 -6.84 -8.57
N VAL A 245 10.40 -5.62 -8.72
CA VAL A 245 10.54 -4.95 -10.02
C VAL A 245 11.99 -4.74 -10.41
N TYR A 246 12.42 -5.35 -11.52
CA TYR A 246 13.75 -5.16 -12.10
C TYR A 246 13.80 -3.92 -13.00
N ASP A 247 12.86 -3.82 -13.96
CA ASP A 247 12.71 -2.69 -14.88
C ASP A 247 11.28 -2.66 -15.45
N GLY A 248 10.91 -1.55 -16.10
CA GLY A 248 9.61 -1.37 -16.75
C GLY A 248 9.21 0.10 -16.90
N THR A 249 8.09 0.35 -17.59
CA THR A 249 7.45 1.68 -17.61
C THR A 249 6.01 1.57 -17.12
N PHE A 250 5.66 2.33 -16.08
CA PHE A 250 4.39 2.21 -15.38
C PHE A 250 3.65 3.55 -15.42
N ASN A 251 2.56 3.62 -16.18
CA ASN A 251 1.64 4.75 -16.24
C ASN A 251 0.34 4.33 -15.53
N ILE A 252 0.22 4.70 -14.27
CA ILE A 252 -0.81 4.22 -13.35
C ILE A 252 -1.78 5.33 -13.00
N LYS A 253 -3.08 5.03 -13.08
CA LYS A 253 -4.13 5.80 -12.42
C LYS A 253 -5.03 4.87 -11.62
N THR A 254 -5.16 5.11 -10.33
CA THR A 254 -5.89 4.25 -9.40
C THR A 254 -6.68 5.09 -8.40
N ASP A 255 -7.84 4.61 -7.99
CA ASP A 255 -8.63 5.22 -6.92
C ASP A 255 -8.24 4.66 -5.51
N LYS A 256 -7.36 3.64 -5.45
CA LYS A 256 -6.66 3.13 -4.25
C LYS A 256 -5.14 3.21 -4.50
N ASP A 257 -4.40 2.09 -4.53
CA ASP A 257 -2.93 2.12 -4.50
C ASP A 257 -2.31 1.84 -5.86
N GLY A 258 -1.10 2.39 -6.08
CA GLY A 258 -0.29 2.10 -7.26
C GLY A 258 0.26 0.67 -7.25
N PHE A 259 0.91 0.33 -6.13
CA PHE A 259 1.42 -1.00 -5.81
C PHE A 259 1.09 -1.29 -4.35
N HIS A 260 0.55 -2.48 -4.06
CA HIS A 260 0.08 -2.88 -2.73
C HIS A 260 0.59 -4.28 -2.38
N CYS A 261 1.12 -4.48 -1.18
CA CYS A 261 1.59 -5.78 -0.69
C CYS A 261 1.00 -6.11 0.69
N GLU A 262 0.04 -7.04 0.71
CA GLU A 262 -0.90 -7.24 1.82
C GLU A 262 -0.33 -7.98 3.03
N ASN A 263 0.65 -8.88 2.87
CA ASN A 263 1.12 -9.79 3.93
C ASN A 263 1.77 -9.03 5.12
N ASP A 264 1.24 -9.21 6.33
CA ASP A 264 1.66 -8.55 7.57
C ASP A 264 2.83 -9.23 8.32
N GLU A 265 3.46 -10.23 7.70
CA GLU A 265 4.68 -10.90 8.18
C GLU A 265 5.94 -10.42 7.40
N ALA A 266 7.05 -11.15 7.47
CA ALA A 266 8.35 -10.70 6.94
C ALA A 266 8.43 -10.66 5.41
N GLU A 267 7.59 -11.47 4.76
CA GLU A 267 7.51 -11.66 3.32
C GLU A 267 6.96 -10.44 2.59
N GLY A 268 6.01 -9.71 3.21
CA GLY A 268 5.21 -8.60 2.68
C GLY A 268 6.01 -7.40 2.16
N THR A 269 6.60 -7.53 0.99
CA THR A 269 7.68 -6.65 0.53
C THR A 269 7.50 -6.14 -0.90
N ILE A 270 7.86 -4.87 -1.11
CA ILE A 270 8.03 -4.28 -2.43
C ILE A 270 9.51 -3.93 -2.61
N THR A 271 10.16 -4.49 -3.64
CA THR A 271 11.56 -4.19 -3.99
C THR A 271 11.65 -3.65 -5.41
N ILE A 272 12.15 -2.41 -5.55
CA ILE A 272 12.28 -1.71 -6.83
C ILE A 272 13.75 -1.49 -7.17
N LEU A 273 14.27 -2.21 -8.16
CA LEU A 273 15.66 -2.04 -8.64
C LEU A 273 15.80 -0.97 -9.73
N GLY A 274 14.74 -0.74 -10.51
CA GLY A 274 14.79 0.09 -11.72
C GLY A 274 13.41 0.48 -12.22
N GLY A 275 13.31 0.90 -13.49
CA GLY A 275 12.05 1.31 -14.11
C GLY A 275 11.72 2.81 -14.03
N THR A 276 10.64 3.18 -14.72
CA THR A 276 10.07 4.54 -14.77
C THR A 276 8.61 4.51 -14.38
N TYR A 277 8.22 5.35 -13.42
CA TYR A 277 6.91 5.34 -12.79
C TYR A 277 6.26 6.72 -12.91
N THR A 278 4.98 6.73 -13.31
CA THR A 278 4.09 7.88 -13.24
C THR A 278 2.79 7.39 -12.62
N ILE A 279 2.61 7.68 -11.33
CA ILE A 279 1.52 7.14 -10.50
C ILE A 279 0.60 8.28 -10.08
N THR A 280 -0.69 8.13 -10.35
CA THR A 280 -1.75 8.93 -9.71
C THR A 280 -2.62 7.99 -8.87
N GLY A 281 -2.33 7.92 -7.57
CA GLY A 281 -3.06 7.16 -6.57
C GLY A 281 -4.22 7.94 -5.95
N GLY A 282 -5.18 7.20 -5.39
CA GLY A 282 -6.30 7.74 -4.62
C GLY A 282 -6.13 7.51 -3.11
N SER A 283 -5.45 6.43 -2.75
CA SER A 283 -4.74 6.27 -1.48
C SER A 283 -3.25 6.37 -1.82
N ASP A 284 -2.49 5.28 -1.92
CA ASP A 284 -1.03 5.36 -1.77
C ASP A 284 -0.25 5.13 -3.07
N GLY A 285 0.92 5.76 -3.19
CA GLY A 285 1.78 5.60 -4.37
C GLY A 285 2.33 4.19 -4.47
N MET A 286 2.93 3.72 -3.37
CA MET A 286 3.37 2.34 -3.14
C MET A 286 3.21 2.02 -1.65
N GLN A 287 2.54 0.92 -1.33
CA GLN A 287 2.28 0.44 0.02
C GLN A 287 2.81 -0.98 0.18
N ALA A 288 3.59 -1.25 1.23
CA ALA A 288 4.00 -2.60 1.61
C ALA A 288 3.87 -2.81 3.12
N CYS A 289 3.15 -3.82 3.57
CA CYS A 289 2.97 -4.05 5.01
C CYS A 289 4.30 -4.17 5.79
N ALA A 290 5.34 -4.77 5.22
CA ALA A 290 6.61 -5.01 5.92
C ALA A 290 7.78 -4.11 5.46
N LEU A 291 8.23 -4.24 4.20
CA LEU A 291 9.38 -3.48 3.68
C LEU A 291 9.10 -2.96 2.27
N LEU A 292 9.24 -1.65 2.10
CA LEU A 292 9.32 -0.99 0.80
C LEU A 292 10.78 -0.56 0.56
N GLN A 293 11.48 -1.25 -0.35
CA GLN A 293 12.86 -0.98 -0.71
C GLN A 293 12.98 -0.43 -2.13
N ILE A 294 13.64 0.72 -2.28
CA ILE A 294 13.92 1.38 -3.56
C ILE A 294 15.43 1.48 -3.75
N ASP A 295 15.95 0.68 -4.68
CA ASP A 295 17.37 0.61 -5.06
C ASP A 295 17.67 1.39 -6.34
N GLY A 296 16.64 1.90 -7.04
CA GLY A 296 16.80 2.69 -8.25
C GLY A 296 15.50 3.13 -8.91
N GLY A 297 15.60 3.53 -10.17
CA GLY A 297 14.46 3.97 -11.00
C GLY A 297 14.20 5.48 -10.98
N THR A 298 13.16 5.90 -11.71
CA THR A 298 12.67 7.29 -11.76
C THR A 298 11.18 7.31 -11.50
N MET A 299 10.75 8.08 -10.51
CA MET A 299 9.37 8.09 -10.02
C MET A 299 8.78 9.50 -10.02
N ASP A 300 7.53 9.61 -10.48
CA ASP A 300 6.66 10.78 -10.35
C ASP A 300 5.33 10.28 -9.76
N ILE A 301 5.09 10.59 -8.48
CA ILE A 301 4.00 10.05 -7.67
C ILE A 301 3.12 11.19 -7.18
N THR A 302 1.83 11.10 -7.44
CA THR A 302 0.79 11.96 -6.84
C THR A 302 -0.23 11.06 -6.17
N ALA A 303 -0.43 11.20 -4.87
CA ALA A 303 -1.18 10.25 -4.04
C ALA A 303 -1.71 10.93 -2.75
N ALA A 304 -2.42 10.18 -1.91
CA ALA A 304 -2.67 10.55 -0.52
C ALA A 304 -1.35 10.52 0.23
N GLU A 305 -0.78 9.33 0.47
CA GLU A 305 0.61 9.16 0.89
C GLU A 305 1.50 8.72 -0.29
N GLY A 306 2.76 9.18 -0.32
CA GLY A 306 3.67 8.87 -1.42
C GLY A 306 4.19 7.42 -1.39
N LEU A 307 4.75 7.02 -0.25
CA LEU A 307 5.38 5.72 0.00
C LEU A 307 5.08 5.31 1.45
N GLU A 308 4.45 4.16 1.68
CA GLU A 308 4.10 3.64 3.01
C GLU A 308 4.68 2.23 3.24
N ALA A 309 5.29 1.99 4.40
CA ALA A 309 5.55 0.64 4.91
C ALA A 309 5.82 0.61 6.43
N THR A 310 6.01 -0.57 7.02
CA THR A 310 6.68 -0.64 8.34
C THR A 310 8.11 -0.11 8.25
N TYR A 311 8.86 -0.55 7.24
CA TYR A 311 10.20 -0.04 6.95
C TYR A 311 10.27 0.49 5.52
N VAL A 312 10.54 1.78 5.34
CA VAL A 312 10.80 2.37 4.02
C VAL A 312 12.31 2.57 3.86
N ARG A 313 12.93 1.86 2.91
CA ARG A 313 14.36 1.98 2.58
C ARG A 313 14.55 2.57 1.19
N ILE A 314 15.32 3.66 1.10
CA ILE A 314 15.65 4.31 -0.18
C ILE A 314 17.18 4.33 -0.34
N ASN A 315 17.70 3.42 -1.14
CA ASN A 315 19.12 3.25 -1.43
C ASN A 315 19.60 4.09 -2.61
N ASP A 316 18.78 4.25 -3.66
CA ASP A 316 19.04 5.20 -4.76
C ASP A 316 17.73 5.55 -5.49
N GLY A 317 17.82 6.38 -6.53
CA GLY A 317 16.70 6.69 -7.44
C GLY A 317 16.46 8.20 -7.62
N ASN A 318 15.60 8.55 -8.57
CA ASN A 318 15.14 9.92 -8.79
C ASN A 318 13.63 10.00 -8.52
N ILE A 319 13.27 10.37 -7.29
CA ILE A 319 11.92 10.22 -6.74
C ILE A 319 11.29 11.60 -6.59
N ASN A 320 10.10 11.79 -7.15
CA ASN A 320 9.32 13.02 -7.03
C ASN A 320 7.94 12.64 -6.49
N ILE A 321 7.56 13.22 -5.34
CA ILE A 321 6.32 12.93 -4.62
C ILE A 321 5.56 14.24 -4.44
N SER A 322 4.27 14.21 -4.77
CA SER A 322 3.28 15.24 -4.50
C SER A 322 2.11 14.62 -3.72
N ALA A 323 2.28 14.46 -2.41
CA ALA A 323 1.30 13.88 -1.52
C ALA A 323 0.26 14.92 -1.05
N SER A 324 -0.97 14.48 -0.81
CA SER A 324 -1.99 15.31 -0.15
C SER A 324 -2.02 15.14 1.37
N ASP A 325 -1.57 13.98 1.85
CA ASP A 325 -1.22 13.66 3.23
C ASP A 325 0.33 13.60 3.32
N ASP A 326 0.91 12.49 3.78
CA ASP A 326 2.34 12.35 4.06
C ASP A 326 3.18 11.97 2.83
N GLY A 327 4.39 12.51 2.76
CA GLY A 327 5.28 12.27 1.62
C GLY A 327 5.84 10.85 1.62
N ILE A 328 6.37 10.43 2.77
CA ILE A 328 6.88 9.09 3.04
C ILE A 328 6.45 8.77 4.47
N ASN A 329 5.71 7.69 4.68
CA ASN A 329 5.21 7.28 5.99
C ASN A 329 5.85 5.95 6.39
N ALA A 330 6.29 5.86 7.64
CA ALA A 330 6.61 4.58 8.28
C ALA A 330 5.67 4.31 9.46
N ALA A 331 4.78 3.33 9.30
CA ALA A 331 3.77 2.93 10.27
C ALA A 331 3.77 1.41 10.48
N ALA A 332 3.59 0.96 11.72
CA ALA A 332 3.70 -0.46 12.07
C ALA A 332 2.52 -1.30 11.55
N SER A 333 2.72 -1.93 10.40
CA SER A 333 1.80 -2.91 9.79
C SER A 333 2.29 -4.36 9.90
N ALA A 334 3.60 -4.58 10.08
CA ALA A 334 4.22 -5.88 10.30
C ALA A 334 5.10 -5.90 11.56
N ASN A 335 5.32 -7.08 12.15
CA ASN A 335 6.17 -7.25 13.35
C ASN A 335 7.62 -7.64 13.03
N ALA A 336 7.96 -7.83 11.74
CA ALA A 336 9.25 -8.35 11.30
C ALA A 336 10.38 -7.29 11.25
N TYR A 337 10.02 -6.01 11.16
CA TYR A 337 10.95 -4.89 11.04
C TYR A 337 10.73 -3.87 12.17
N GLU A 338 11.73 -3.03 12.44
CA GLU A 338 11.47 -1.80 13.20
C GLU A 338 10.65 -0.82 12.34
N THR A 339 9.88 0.07 12.97
CA THR A 339 9.21 1.14 12.23
C THR A 339 10.22 2.24 11.90
N ALA A 340 10.54 2.44 10.62
CA ALA A 340 11.54 3.43 10.23
C ALA A 340 11.48 3.89 8.76
N VAL A 341 11.98 5.11 8.52
CA VAL A 341 12.39 5.60 7.20
C VAL A 341 13.92 5.67 7.15
N GLU A 342 14.53 4.94 6.22
CA GLU A 342 15.98 4.92 5.97
C GLU A 342 16.30 5.46 4.56
N ILE A 343 17.03 6.57 4.48
CA ILE A 343 17.47 7.18 3.22
C ILE A 343 19.00 7.11 3.11
N ASN A 344 19.47 6.17 2.30
CA ASN A 344 20.87 5.89 2.03
C ASN A 344 21.40 6.63 0.79
N GLY A 345 20.53 7.01 -0.16
CA GLY A 345 20.94 7.65 -1.42
C GLY A 345 19.80 8.33 -2.18
N GLY A 346 19.99 8.51 -3.49
CA GLY A 346 18.99 9.08 -4.38
C GLY A 346 18.87 10.61 -4.37
N ASN A 347 17.97 11.09 -5.23
CA ASN A 347 17.51 12.47 -5.35
C ASN A 347 15.99 12.50 -5.15
N LEU A 348 15.55 13.00 -3.99
CA LEU A 348 14.17 13.00 -3.53
C LEU A 348 13.63 14.43 -3.56
N ASN A 349 12.55 14.67 -4.31
CA ASN A 349 11.76 15.90 -4.23
C ASN A 349 10.41 15.55 -3.61
N VAL A 350 10.17 15.96 -2.36
CA VAL A 350 8.93 15.63 -1.64
C VAL A 350 8.15 16.90 -1.36
N ALA A 351 6.94 16.98 -1.89
CA ALA A 351 5.99 18.05 -1.64
C ALA A 351 4.73 17.49 -0.98
N VAL A 352 4.32 18.11 0.13
CA VAL A 352 3.09 17.77 0.86
C VAL A 352 2.10 18.93 0.87
N GLY A 353 0.85 18.62 1.20
CA GLY A 353 -0.29 19.53 1.12
C GLY A 353 -0.37 20.61 2.23
N GLN A 354 -1.59 20.81 2.71
CA GLN A 354 -1.90 21.63 3.89
C GLN A 354 -2.74 20.78 4.84
N GLY A 355 -2.26 20.56 6.06
CA GLY A 355 -2.96 19.79 7.09
C GLY A 355 -2.02 19.44 8.24
N ASP A 356 -2.43 18.49 9.08
CA ASP A 356 -1.44 17.53 9.62
C ASP A 356 -0.95 16.78 8.39
N THR A 357 0.30 17.04 7.99
CA THR A 357 0.96 16.46 6.81
C THR A 357 2.47 16.63 6.99
N ASP A 358 3.20 15.55 6.79
CA ASP A 358 4.62 15.41 7.03
C ASP A 358 5.33 14.91 5.76
N ALA A 359 6.37 15.62 5.33
CA ALA A 359 7.11 15.17 4.15
C ALA A 359 7.81 13.84 4.38
N ILE A 360 8.21 13.54 5.62
CA ILE A 360 8.71 12.25 6.08
C ILE A 360 8.12 12.04 7.49
N ASP A 361 7.15 11.14 7.64
CA ASP A 361 6.64 10.68 8.94
C ASP A 361 7.27 9.33 9.32
N SER A 362 7.45 9.10 10.61
CA SER A 362 7.73 7.78 11.16
C SER A 362 7.21 7.63 12.58
N ASN A 363 6.32 6.67 12.77
CA ASN A 363 5.93 6.16 14.10
C ASN A 363 7.10 5.43 14.83
N GLY A 364 8.33 5.51 14.29
CA GLY A 364 9.57 5.08 14.92
C GLY A 364 10.75 6.01 14.59
N SER A 365 11.69 5.58 13.74
CA SER A 365 12.96 6.30 13.52
C SER A 365 13.19 6.78 12.08
N VAL A 366 13.90 7.90 11.93
CA VAL A 366 14.36 8.43 10.64
C VAL A 366 15.89 8.39 10.56
N TYR A 367 16.42 7.75 9.53
CA TYR A 367 17.86 7.66 9.28
C TYR A 367 18.18 8.30 7.92
N VAL A 368 19.01 9.33 7.91
CA VAL A 368 19.50 9.97 6.66
C VAL A 368 21.00 9.79 6.58
N ASN A 369 21.41 8.80 5.79
CA ASN A 369 22.80 8.38 5.61
C ASN A 369 23.41 8.94 4.32
N GLY A 370 22.59 9.38 3.35
CA GLY A 370 23.05 9.92 2.07
C GLY A 370 21.96 10.61 1.26
N GLY A 371 22.20 10.77 -0.04
CA GLY A 371 21.26 11.36 -0.99
C GLY A 371 21.13 12.88 -0.94
N THR A 372 20.21 13.41 -1.75
CA THR A 372 19.74 14.81 -1.71
C THR A 372 18.22 14.79 -1.51
N ILE A 373 17.76 15.37 -0.41
CA ILE A 373 16.36 15.40 0.00
C ILE A 373 15.89 16.85 -0.05
N ASN A 374 14.98 17.17 -0.97
CA ASN A 374 14.43 18.51 -1.18
C ASN A 374 12.94 18.52 -0.84
N ILE A 375 12.61 19.11 0.31
CA ILE A 375 11.27 19.13 0.89
C ILE A 375 10.59 20.48 0.65
N THR A 376 9.35 20.43 0.16
CA THR A 376 8.42 21.56 0.12
C THR A 376 7.23 21.24 1.03
N ALA A 377 7.25 21.78 2.25
CA ALA A 377 6.23 21.49 3.26
C ALA A 377 5.85 22.75 4.04
N GLN A 378 4.56 22.92 4.36
CA GLN A 378 4.07 24.14 5.01
C GLN A 378 4.05 24.06 6.54
N MET A 379 3.80 22.88 7.09
CA MET A 379 3.66 22.68 8.54
C MET A 379 4.81 21.86 9.09
N SER A 380 5.01 20.65 8.60
CA SER A 380 6.09 19.78 9.05
C SER A 380 6.83 19.12 7.90
N ALA A 381 8.15 18.97 8.08
CA ALA A 381 9.06 18.35 7.11
C ALA A 381 9.51 16.95 7.56
N PHE A 382 9.47 16.71 8.87
CA PHE A 382 9.86 15.48 9.54
C PHE A 382 9.08 15.39 10.85
N ASP A 383 8.32 14.33 11.05
CA ASP A 383 7.88 13.88 12.39
C ASP A 383 8.49 12.49 12.64
N TYR A 384 8.81 12.21 13.90
CA TYR A 384 9.38 10.93 14.32
C TYR A 384 9.25 10.70 15.83
N ASP A 385 8.77 9.51 16.18
CA ASP A 385 8.42 9.16 17.56
C ASP A 385 9.63 8.68 18.40
N ALA A 386 10.69 8.17 17.76
CA ALA A 386 11.86 7.58 18.44
C ALA A 386 13.17 8.35 18.23
N LYS A 387 13.81 8.22 17.06
CA LYS A 387 15.14 8.80 16.78
C LYS A 387 15.19 9.45 15.41
N ALA A 388 16.03 10.47 15.28
CA ALA A 388 16.54 10.91 13.99
C ALA A 388 18.07 10.91 14.00
N GLU A 389 18.68 10.32 12.97
CA GLU A 389 20.14 10.30 12.78
C GLU A 389 20.50 10.86 11.39
N PHE A 390 21.27 11.95 11.36
CA PHE A 390 21.77 12.58 10.12
C PHE A 390 23.26 12.28 9.96
N ASN A 391 23.56 11.19 9.26
CA ASN A 391 24.90 10.63 9.09
C ASN A 391 25.58 11.06 7.78
N GLY A 392 24.82 11.51 6.79
CA GLY A 392 25.34 12.01 5.50
C GLY A 392 24.24 12.50 4.56
N GLY A 393 24.63 13.03 3.40
CA GLY A 393 23.70 13.57 2.39
C GLY A 393 23.47 15.08 2.49
N THR A 394 22.34 15.55 1.95
CA THR A 394 21.95 16.97 1.97
C THR A 394 20.44 17.09 2.11
N ILE A 395 19.98 17.80 3.13
CA ILE A 395 18.55 18.06 3.38
C ILE A 395 18.28 19.54 3.12
N ILE A 396 17.33 19.84 2.21
CA ILE A 396 16.90 21.19 1.85
C ILE A 396 15.41 21.28 2.17
N ILE A 397 15.02 22.17 3.08
CA ILE A 397 13.62 22.39 3.47
C ILE A 397 13.21 23.79 3.02
N ASN A 398 12.19 23.88 2.17
CA ASN A 398 11.68 25.12 1.59
C ASN A 398 12.80 26.00 0.97
N GLY A 399 13.78 25.36 0.33
CA GLY A 399 14.92 26.02 -0.30
C GLY A 399 16.03 26.47 0.66
N GLN A 400 16.03 26.05 1.93
CA GLN A 400 17.12 26.28 2.88
C GLN A 400 17.74 24.93 3.30
N GLU A 401 19.06 24.81 3.18
CA GLU A 401 19.81 23.64 3.64
C GLU A 401 19.86 23.60 5.18
N VAL A 402 19.67 22.42 5.77
CA VAL A 402 19.72 22.20 7.22
C VAL A 402 20.87 21.26 7.61
N SER A 403 21.42 21.46 8.82
CA SER A 403 22.56 20.69 9.34
C SER A 403 22.18 19.58 10.31
N GLU A 404 20.89 19.40 10.57
CA GLU A 404 20.29 18.38 11.43
C GLU A 404 18.87 18.10 10.92
N ILE A 405 18.34 16.90 11.17
CA ILE A 405 16.92 16.60 10.94
C ILE A 405 16.13 17.39 11.98
N PRO A 406 15.28 18.36 11.60
CA PRO A 406 14.52 19.13 12.56
C PRO A 406 13.41 18.26 13.15
N GLN A 407 13.31 18.20 14.47
CA GLN A 407 12.11 17.66 15.09
C GLN A 407 10.98 18.67 14.95
N SER A 408 9.88 18.28 14.30
CA SER A 408 8.64 19.04 14.40
C SER A 408 8.24 19.08 15.88
N MET A 409 8.13 20.28 16.45
CA MET A 409 7.58 20.40 17.80
C MET A 409 6.06 20.28 17.69
N MET A 410 5.60 19.02 17.78
CA MET A 410 4.25 18.58 18.15
C MET A 410 3.40 19.76 18.61
N GLY A 411 2.37 20.09 17.82
CA GLY A 411 1.49 21.23 18.02
C GLY A 411 0.67 21.11 19.30
N GLY A 412 1.33 21.30 20.45
CA GLY A 412 0.76 21.13 21.79
C GLY A 412 -0.48 21.99 21.94
N GLY A 413 -1.65 21.35 21.78
CA GLY A 413 -2.94 22.01 21.69
C GLY A 413 -3.09 23.01 22.81
N MET A 414 -3.10 24.30 22.47
CA MET A 414 -2.89 25.39 23.43
C MET A 414 -4.10 25.53 24.35
N HIS A 415 -4.12 24.69 25.39
CA HIS A 415 -5.10 24.67 26.45
C HIS A 415 -5.14 26.06 27.08
N GLY A 416 -6.23 26.79 26.86
CA GLY A 416 -6.47 28.13 27.39
C GLY A 416 -6.70 28.17 28.90
N GLY A 417 -5.74 27.63 29.67
CA GLY A 417 -5.74 27.56 31.13
C GLY A 417 -5.41 28.88 31.80
N MET A 418 -6.16 29.95 31.49
CA MET A 418 -5.89 31.29 32.02
C MET A 418 -6.47 31.49 33.44
N GLY A 419 -5.86 30.81 34.41
CA GLY A 419 -6.24 30.84 35.82
C GLY A 419 -5.69 32.03 36.62
N GLY A 420 -6.28 33.22 36.43
CA GLY A 420 -6.43 34.31 37.41
C GLY A 420 -5.19 35.01 38.05
N MET A 421 -5.27 36.35 38.23
CA MET A 421 -5.31 36.99 39.56
C MET A 421 -5.55 38.53 39.52
N ARG A 422 -6.69 38.97 40.07
CA ARG A 422 -6.97 40.24 40.79
C ARG A 422 -6.43 41.61 40.29
N GLY A 423 -7.37 42.52 40.00
CA GLY A 423 -7.26 43.99 40.09
C GLY A 423 -8.63 44.59 40.48
N SER A 424 -8.70 45.73 41.18
CA SER A 424 -9.91 46.17 41.91
C SER A 424 -10.44 47.56 41.54
N MET A 425 -11.70 47.80 41.95
CA MET A 425 -12.41 49.08 42.22
C MET A 425 -13.20 49.83 41.11
N ASN A 426 -14.48 50.01 41.46
CA ASN A 426 -15.43 51.12 41.16
C ASN A 426 -15.94 51.27 39.70
N GLY A 427 -17.23 51.53 39.44
CA GLY A 427 -18.39 51.65 40.35
C GLY A 427 -19.66 52.08 39.60
N GLU A 428 -20.80 52.07 40.32
CA GLU A 428 -22.09 52.75 39.99
C GLU A 428 -22.94 52.27 38.78
N THR A 429 -24.16 51.79 39.11
CA THR A 429 -25.50 52.16 38.57
C THR A 429 -25.75 52.24 37.03
N ASP A 430 -26.89 51.84 36.45
CA ASP A 430 -28.23 51.63 37.04
C ASP A 430 -29.18 50.83 36.11
N GLU A 431 -30.40 50.58 36.62
CA GLU A 431 -31.68 50.32 35.90
C GLU A 431 -31.88 49.06 35.02
N MET A 432 -32.81 48.21 35.48
CA MET A 432 -33.61 47.29 34.65
C MET A 432 -34.97 47.90 34.28
N GLN A 433 -35.31 47.91 32.98
CA GLN A 433 -36.64 47.67 32.38
C GLN A 433 -36.50 47.91 30.86
N GLY A 434 -37.13 47.19 29.94
CA GLY A 434 -38.40 46.46 30.00
C GLY A 434 -39.31 47.03 28.91
N GLY A 435 -39.38 46.39 27.73
CA GLY A 435 -40.12 46.98 26.60
C GLY A 435 -40.22 46.09 25.36
N MET A 436 -41.30 45.30 25.26
CA MET A 436 -41.69 44.62 24.01
C MET A 436 -42.15 45.64 22.97
N ARG A 437 -41.74 45.49 21.70
CA ARG A 437 -42.50 46.01 20.54
C ARG A 437 -42.19 45.24 19.26
N ASN A 438 -43.26 44.85 18.55
CA ASN A 438 -43.21 44.22 17.23
C ASN A 438 -42.71 45.20 16.15
N GLY A 439 -41.89 44.70 15.22
CA GLY A 439 -41.53 45.40 13.98
C GLY A 439 -41.36 44.39 12.83
N LYS A 440 -42.20 44.49 11.80
CA LYS A 440 -42.13 43.67 10.57
C LYS A 440 -41.17 44.30 9.56
N SER A 441 -40.80 43.49 8.56
CA SER A 441 -40.27 43.83 7.23
C SER A 441 -38.77 44.10 7.08
N GLY A 442 -38.23 43.69 5.93
CA GLY A 442 -36.83 43.89 5.54
C GLY A 442 -36.23 42.67 4.85
N MET A 443 -36.49 42.49 3.55
CA MET A 443 -35.69 41.59 2.71
C MET A 443 -34.31 42.22 2.48
N ASN A 444 -33.22 41.45 2.52
CA ASN A 444 -32.26 41.40 1.42
C ASN A 444 -31.31 40.20 1.50
N ASP A 445 -30.72 39.83 0.36
CA ASP A 445 -29.83 38.69 0.18
C ASP A 445 -28.42 38.86 0.79
N GLY A 446 -27.75 37.73 1.05
CA GLY A 446 -26.34 37.70 1.47
C GLY A 446 -25.79 36.28 1.60
N MET A 447 -25.22 35.73 0.52
CA MET A 447 -24.62 34.38 0.50
C MET A 447 -23.39 34.25 1.41
N ARG A 448 -23.39 33.20 2.25
CA ARG A 448 -22.27 32.32 2.67
C ARG A 448 -22.89 31.28 3.61
N GLY A 449 -22.63 29.98 3.53
CA GLY A 449 -21.50 29.28 2.92
C GLY A 449 -20.89 28.39 3.99
N GLY A 450 -21.39 27.17 4.13
CA GLY A 450 -20.97 26.23 5.16
C GLY A 450 -21.65 24.87 4.98
N LYS A 451 -20.96 23.93 4.31
CA LYS A 451 -21.32 22.51 4.32
C LYS A 451 -20.61 21.84 5.51
N GLN A 452 -21.38 21.12 6.32
CA GLN A 452 -20.89 20.04 7.17
C GLN A 452 -21.60 18.75 6.75
N GLY A 453 -21.02 17.60 7.10
CA GLY A 453 -21.79 16.39 7.34
C GLY A 453 -21.96 15.44 6.17
N SER A 454 -21.00 14.50 6.08
CA SER A 454 -21.19 13.05 5.98
C SER A 454 -22.50 12.44 5.46
N ALA A 455 -22.31 11.33 4.73
CA ALA A 455 -22.98 10.02 4.91
C ALA A 455 -23.87 9.48 3.77
N ARG A 456 -23.41 8.33 3.27
CA ARG A 456 -24.15 7.07 3.02
C ARG A 456 -25.23 6.99 1.92
N SER A 457 -25.03 5.96 1.10
CA SER A 457 -26.01 5.01 0.54
C SER A 457 -27.14 5.56 -0.33
N TYR A 458 -27.07 5.23 -1.63
CA TYR A 458 -28.22 5.28 -2.53
C TYR A 458 -28.86 3.89 -2.66
N MET A 459 -30.15 3.80 -2.29
CA MET A 459 -31.04 2.75 -2.80
C MET A 459 -31.99 3.34 -3.85
N ASN A 460 -32.17 2.54 -4.91
CA ASN A 460 -33.22 2.53 -5.94
C ASN A 460 -34.39 3.54 -5.84
N GLY A 461 -34.68 4.18 -6.97
CA GLY A 461 -35.94 4.89 -7.26
C GLY A 461 -36.17 5.00 -8.77
N SER A 462 -36.99 4.10 -9.32
CA SER A 462 -37.34 4.06 -10.75
C SER A 462 -38.65 4.84 -11.05
N GLN A 463 -39.05 4.85 -12.34
CA GLN A 463 -40.34 5.36 -12.88
C GLN A 463 -40.43 6.89 -13.07
N GLU A 464 -41.07 7.46 -14.10
CA GLU A 464 -41.50 6.99 -15.43
C GLU A 464 -41.87 8.24 -16.28
N SER A 465 -42.06 8.08 -17.61
CA SER A 465 -42.75 8.98 -18.59
C SER A 465 -41.90 9.34 -19.83
N SER A 466 -42.41 9.36 -21.08
CA SER A 466 -43.56 8.69 -21.71
C SER A 466 -43.43 8.82 -23.24
N THR A 467 -43.66 7.74 -24.01
CA THR A 467 -44.39 7.64 -25.31
C THR A 467 -44.81 8.98 -26.02
N ILE A 468 -44.80 9.21 -27.36
CA ILE A 468 -45.10 8.36 -28.56
C ILE A 468 -45.04 9.27 -29.85
N PRO A 469 -45.16 8.77 -31.12
CA PRO A 469 -44.18 8.16 -32.04
C PRO A 469 -43.92 9.05 -33.31
N ILE A 470 -43.46 8.49 -34.45
CA ILE A 470 -44.11 8.58 -35.80
C ILE A 470 -43.25 7.88 -36.89
N SER A 471 -43.97 7.28 -37.85
CA SER A 471 -43.57 6.47 -39.03
C SER A 471 -42.43 6.93 -39.95
N GLY A 472 -41.80 5.94 -40.62
CA GLY A 472 -41.10 6.12 -41.90
C GLY A 472 -40.74 4.78 -42.55
N ASP A 473 -41.56 4.29 -43.48
CA ASP A 473 -41.38 3.02 -44.20
C ASP A 473 -40.72 3.23 -45.59
N GLY A 474 -40.09 2.18 -46.12
CA GLY A 474 -39.45 2.10 -47.45
C GLY A 474 -37.96 2.46 -47.48
N GLY A 475 -37.08 1.75 -48.20
CA GLY A 475 -37.28 0.53 -48.98
C GLY A 475 -36.24 0.36 -50.10
N VAL A 476 -35.91 -0.90 -50.41
CA VAL A 476 -35.24 -1.36 -51.66
C VAL A 476 -33.84 -0.81 -51.97
N LEU A 477 -32.79 -1.58 -51.64
CA LEU A 477 -32.05 -2.42 -52.60
C LEU A 477 -31.19 -3.46 -51.88
#